data_AF-A0A4V1XP56-F1
#
_entry.id   AF-A0A4V1XP56-F1
#
_cell.length_a   1.000
_cell.length_b   1.000
_cell.length_c   1.000
_cell.angle_alpha   90.00
_cell.angle_beta   90.00
_cell.angle_gamma   90.00
#
_symmetry.space_group_name_H-M   'P 1'
#
loop_
_entity.id
_entity.type
_entity.pdbx_description
1 polymer ?
#
loop_
_entity_poly.entity_id
_entity_poly.type
_entity_poly.pdbx_seq_one_letter_code
_entity_poly.pdbx_strand_id
1 'polypeptide(L)'
;MIAPPRWSYSYLSPDNLVMGQAVVQNGILASNGPAWKALVVEGAQNLSLTTVRKLQEYAEAGLPIVVSGGLPHFYSSGNGDDIADYNKELSALLRIKNVHSVSSGQVASKLASLGLHPRVAVATNGTWYTGWRGTDRFGCAFVYSDLVASSGTVMVSSTQKPYYLNPWTGEVRPVLIYQVINGTTVILLSLAGNQTRVIAFSDNFERRIHTAKYSVKSLPANVIGADLAADGDILLHAVHSPYVHKAELSNGRTMSLNATNVPKAMQLSNWNLTAEHWEAPSNVSDASSPPVKHNTTHQLDALTSWTSIPGLVNTSGVGYYTTTFNWPPARAKSNGAVSGACISFSKVLHTLRVVVNGKMVPPMDLTNANADISPYLRSGNNTILVVVSTPWWNYLRTIITKLSSGGAIPVLVQLARGLNQSIPGPSESGLVGEVTIIPFKNIIAK
;
A
#
# COMPACT_ATOMS: atom_id res chain seq x y z
N MET A 1 -4.06 -19.05 13.00
CA MET A 1 -3.91 -19.82 11.74
C MET A 1 -3.05 -19.01 10.79
N ILE A 2 -1.93 -19.58 10.33
CA ILE A 2 -1.09 -18.95 9.29
C ILE A 2 -1.87 -19.10 7.98
N ALA A 3 -2.19 -17.98 7.31
CA ALA A 3 -2.82 -18.03 6.00
C ALA A 3 -1.95 -18.86 5.03
N PRO A 4 -2.54 -19.66 4.12
CA PRO A 4 -1.75 -20.42 3.16
C PRO A 4 -0.81 -19.49 2.38
N PRO A 5 0.41 -19.95 2.05
CA PRO A 5 1.40 -19.13 1.35
C PRO A 5 0.80 -18.57 0.06
N ARG A 6 0.84 -17.25 -0.08
CA ARG A 6 0.35 -16.56 -1.28
C ARG A 6 1.42 -16.58 -2.36
N TRP A 7 1.03 -16.99 -3.55
CA TRP A 7 1.90 -17.12 -4.72
C TRP A 7 1.55 -16.05 -5.76
N SER A 8 2.57 -15.54 -6.44
CA SER A 8 2.36 -14.78 -7.68
C SER A 8 2.35 -15.75 -8.84
N TYR A 9 1.35 -15.62 -9.72
CA TYR A 9 1.19 -16.45 -10.90
C TYR A 9 0.83 -15.60 -12.12
N SER A 10 0.89 -16.20 -13.30
CA SER A 10 0.49 -15.57 -14.56
C SER A 10 -0.20 -16.63 -15.42
N TYR A 11 -1.15 -16.20 -16.24
CA TYR A 11 -1.81 -17.08 -17.18
C TYR A 11 -0.97 -17.23 -18.45
N LEU A 12 -0.85 -18.46 -18.93
CA LEU A 12 -0.14 -18.80 -20.16
C LEU A 12 -1.11 -19.45 -21.13
N SER A 13 -1.05 -19.03 -22.39
CA SER A 13 -1.71 -19.70 -23.50
C SER A 13 -0.80 -20.78 -24.11
N PRO A 14 -1.35 -21.75 -24.86
CA PRO A 14 -0.56 -22.72 -25.63
C PRO A 14 0.54 -22.09 -26.47
N ASP A 15 0.26 -20.96 -27.13
CA ASP A 15 1.22 -20.26 -27.98
C ASP A 15 2.43 -19.73 -27.19
N ASN A 16 2.24 -19.38 -25.92
CA ASN A 16 3.35 -18.96 -25.06
C ASN A 16 4.31 -20.12 -24.76
N LEU A 17 3.81 -21.36 -24.71
CA LEU A 17 4.61 -22.54 -24.36
C LEU A 17 5.49 -23.01 -25.52
N VAL A 18 5.24 -22.56 -26.75
CA VAL A 18 6.03 -22.98 -27.93
C VAL A 18 6.96 -21.88 -28.45
N MET A 19 7.01 -20.72 -27.80
CA MET A 19 7.93 -19.65 -28.19
C MET A 19 9.39 -20.06 -27.95
N GLY A 20 10.32 -19.56 -28.78
CA GLY A 20 11.74 -19.93 -28.68
C GLY A 20 12.39 -19.59 -27.32
N GLN A 21 11.87 -18.61 -26.59
CA GLN A 21 12.33 -18.26 -25.24
C GLN A 21 11.71 -19.11 -24.11
N ALA A 22 10.70 -19.92 -24.40
CA ALA A 22 10.07 -20.83 -23.44
C ALA A 22 10.94 -22.10 -23.31
N VAL A 23 12.05 -21.97 -22.58
CA VAL A 23 13.00 -23.06 -22.36
C VAL A 23 13.13 -23.32 -20.87
N VAL A 24 13.16 -24.59 -20.48
CA VAL A 24 13.43 -24.99 -19.10
C VAL A 24 14.94 -25.15 -18.93
N GLN A 25 15.50 -24.40 -17.98
CA GLN A 25 16.89 -24.48 -17.58
C GLN A 25 16.96 -24.59 -16.06
N ASN A 26 17.65 -25.62 -15.53
CA ASN A 26 17.75 -25.88 -14.10
C ASN A 26 16.38 -25.94 -13.38
N GLY A 27 15.37 -26.55 -14.02
CA GLY A 27 14.01 -26.66 -13.49
C GLY A 27 13.21 -25.34 -13.49
N ILE A 28 13.67 -24.31 -14.21
CA ILE A 28 13.01 -23.00 -14.31
C ILE A 28 12.65 -22.72 -15.77
N LEU A 29 11.38 -22.43 -16.05
CA LEU A 29 10.90 -22.05 -17.36
C LEU A 29 11.17 -20.56 -17.63
N ALA A 30 11.77 -20.26 -18.78
CA ALA A 30 12.11 -18.90 -19.21
C ALA A 30 12.97 -18.17 -18.15
N SER A 31 14.09 -18.77 -17.77
CA SER A 31 15.04 -18.30 -16.75
C SER A 31 15.50 -16.85 -16.93
N ASN A 32 15.67 -16.40 -18.17
CA ASN A 32 16.06 -15.02 -18.51
C ASN A 32 14.89 -14.03 -18.58
N GLY A 33 13.69 -14.47 -18.23
CA GLY A 33 12.46 -13.68 -18.29
C GLY A 33 11.65 -13.87 -17.01
N PRO A 34 10.41 -14.38 -17.09
CA PRO A 34 9.55 -14.54 -15.91
C PRO A 34 10.02 -15.59 -14.89
N ALA A 35 10.88 -16.53 -15.30
CA ALA A 35 11.51 -17.54 -14.45
C ALA A 35 10.48 -18.35 -13.61
N TRP A 36 9.48 -18.95 -14.27
CA TRP A 36 8.47 -19.76 -13.59
C TRP A 36 9.08 -21.04 -13.03
N LYS A 37 8.80 -21.31 -11.75
CA LYS A 37 9.32 -22.48 -11.02
C LYS A 37 8.39 -23.70 -11.04
N ALA A 38 7.18 -23.54 -11.58
CA ALA A 38 6.21 -24.60 -11.75
C ALA A 38 5.15 -24.15 -12.78
N LEU A 39 4.48 -25.12 -13.40
CA LEU A 39 3.26 -24.90 -14.16
C LEU A 39 2.07 -25.57 -13.47
N VAL A 40 0.90 -24.94 -13.55
CA VAL A 40 -0.35 -25.50 -13.04
C VAL A 40 -1.31 -25.65 -14.20
N VAL A 41 -1.85 -26.86 -14.35
CA VAL A 41 -2.87 -27.19 -15.34
C VAL A 41 -4.14 -27.56 -14.59
N GLU A 42 -5.20 -26.77 -14.75
CA GLU A 42 -6.48 -27.07 -14.11
C GLU A 42 -7.28 -28.06 -14.97
N GLY A 43 -7.97 -29.01 -14.33
CA GLY A 43 -8.78 -30.01 -15.01
C GLY A 43 -9.94 -29.42 -15.84
N ALA A 44 -10.39 -28.20 -15.51
CA ALA A 44 -11.43 -27.50 -16.26
C ALA A 44 -10.92 -26.90 -17.59
N GLN A 45 -9.63 -26.97 -17.88
CA GLN A 45 -9.02 -26.40 -19.09
C GLN A 45 -9.00 -27.42 -20.23
N ASN A 46 -8.95 -26.91 -21.46
CA ASN A 46 -8.75 -27.73 -22.66
C ASN A 46 -7.30 -27.58 -23.14
N LEU A 47 -6.64 -28.70 -23.49
CA LEU A 47 -5.28 -28.72 -24.03
C LEU A 47 -5.24 -29.36 -25.42
N SER A 48 -4.40 -28.81 -26.30
CA SER A 48 -4.06 -29.46 -27.57
C SER A 48 -3.06 -30.60 -27.35
N LEU A 49 -2.98 -31.53 -28.30
CA LEU A 49 -1.96 -32.60 -28.31
C LEU A 49 -0.55 -32.01 -28.27
N THR A 50 -0.32 -30.95 -29.05
CA THR A 50 0.95 -30.21 -29.07
C THR A 50 1.31 -29.65 -27.69
N THR A 51 0.33 -29.10 -26.97
CA THR A 51 0.55 -28.59 -25.62
C THR A 51 0.93 -29.70 -24.65
N VAL A 52 0.27 -30.87 -24.70
CA VAL A 52 0.60 -32.01 -23.84
C VAL A 52 2.04 -32.48 -24.06
N ARG A 53 2.46 -32.64 -25.32
CA ARG A 53 3.85 -32.99 -25.67
C ARG A 53 4.84 -31.95 -25.14
N LYS A 54 4.51 -30.65 -25.25
CA LYS A 54 5.38 -29.60 -24.73
C LYS A 54 5.49 -29.62 -23.20
N LEU A 55 4.41 -29.94 -22.49
CA LEU A 55 4.43 -30.14 -21.05
C LEU A 55 5.30 -31.34 -20.64
N GLN A 56 5.31 -32.44 -21.44
CA GLN A 56 6.20 -33.57 -21.19
C GLN A 56 7.66 -33.14 -21.26
N GLU A 57 8.06 -32.43 -22.33
CA GLU A 57 9.42 -31.90 -22.49
C GLU A 57 9.84 -31.04 -21.28
N TYR A 58 8.95 -30.17 -20.80
CA TYR A 58 9.23 -29.34 -19.63
C TYR A 58 9.37 -30.14 -18.33
N ALA A 59 8.50 -31.13 -18.12
CA ALA A 59 8.55 -31.99 -16.95
C ALA A 59 9.84 -32.82 -16.91
N GLU A 60 10.23 -33.38 -18.06
CA GLU A 60 11.49 -34.14 -18.23
C GLU A 60 12.72 -33.26 -18.02
N ALA A 61 12.67 -32.00 -18.45
CA ALA A 61 13.70 -31.00 -18.23
C ALA A 61 13.78 -30.48 -16.77
N GLY A 62 12.94 -30.99 -15.86
CA GLY A 62 13.03 -30.70 -14.44
C GLY A 62 11.97 -29.73 -13.89
N LEU A 63 11.07 -29.21 -14.73
CA LEU A 63 10.04 -28.26 -14.28
C LEU A 63 8.89 -29.02 -13.58
N PRO A 64 8.54 -28.69 -12.32
CA PRO A 64 7.36 -29.25 -11.68
C PRO A 64 6.07 -28.84 -12.41
N ILE A 65 5.21 -29.81 -12.71
CA ILE A 65 3.89 -29.57 -13.30
C ILE A 65 2.84 -30.12 -12.36
N VAL A 66 1.87 -29.29 -11.99
CA VAL A 66 0.78 -29.67 -11.08
C VAL A 66 -0.53 -29.69 -11.85
N VAL A 67 -1.14 -30.87 -11.96
CA VAL A 67 -2.48 -31.06 -12.51
C VAL A 67 -3.49 -30.97 -11.37
N SER A 68 -4.37 -29.97 -11.41
CA SER A 68 -5.25 -29.59 -10.29
C SER A 68 -6.72 -29.80 -10.62
N GLY A 69 -7.44 -30.52 -9.76
CA GLY A 69 -8.90 -30.57 -9.80
C GLY A 69 -9.51 -31.42 -10.91
N GLY A 70 -8.73 -32.34 -11.51
CA GLY A 70 -9.18 -33.24 -12.58
C GLY A 70 -8.19 -33.28 -13.74
N LEU A 71 -8.51 -34.10 -14.75
CA LEU A 71 -7.71 -34.17 -15.98
C LEU A 71 -8.17 -33.11 -16.98
N PRO A 72 -7.25 -32.41 -17.66
CA PRO A 72 -7.62 -31.46 -18.71
C PRO A 72 -8.27 -32.16 -19.90
N HIS A 73 -9.21 -31.47 -20.54
CA HIS A 73 -9.95 -32.00 -21.69
C HIS A 73 -9.20 -31.78 -23.02
N PHE A 74 -9.57 -32.53 -24.05
CA PHE A 74 -8.98 -32.41 -25.38
C PHE A 74 -9.48 -31.15 -26.11
N TYR A 75 -8.56 -30.34 -26.62
CA TYR A 75 -8.82 -29.27 -27.58
C TYR A 75 -8.40 -29.71 -28.98
N SER A 76 -9.36 -29.89 -29.88
CA SER A 76 -9.07 -30.23 -31.28
C SER A 76 -8.43 -29.05 -31.99
N SER A 77 -7.25 -29.26 -32.56
CA SER A 77 -6.59 -28.30 -33.44
C SER A 77 -6.82 -28.69 -34.91
N GLY A 78 -6.85 -27.72 -35.82
CA GLY A 78 -7.09 -27.95 -37.25
C GLY A 78 -6.01 -28.79 -37.98
N ASN A 79 -5.05 -29.35 -37.25
CA ASN A 79 -3.89 -30.08 -37.77
C ASN A 79 -4.10 -31.60 -37.84
N GLY A 80 -5.33 -32.08 -37.63
CA GLY A 80 -5.63 -33.52 -37.66
C GLY A 80 -5.26 -34.28 -36.37
N ASP A 81 -5.21 -33.58 -35.23
CA ASP A 81 -4.97 -34.21 -33.92
C ASP A 81 -6.11 -35.19 -33.56
N ASP A 82 -5.76 -36.39 -33.11
CA ASP A 82 -6.71 -37.41 -32.66
C ASP A 82 -6.83 -37.48 -31.13
N ILE A 83 -8.05 -37.74 -30.63
CA ILE A 83 -8.34 -37.85 -29.20
C ILE A 83 -7.68 -39.10 -28.58
N ALA A 84 -7.48 -40.18 -29.34
CA ALA A 84 -6.80 -41.36 -28.82
C ALA A 84 -5.31 -41.08 -28.57
N ASP A 85 -4.66 -40.37 -29.48
CA ASP A 85 -3.29 -39.88 -29.31
C ASP A 85 -3.18 -38.90 -28.15
N TYR A 86 -4.13 -37.97 -28.01
CA TYR A 86 -4.21 -37.09 -26.84
C TYR A 86 -4.28 -37.86 -25.52
N ASN A 87 -5.19 -38.83 -25.41
CA ASN A 87 -5.35 -39.62 -24.18
C ASN A 87 -4.10 -40.45 -23.85
N LYS A 88 -3.43 -40.97 -24.88
CA LYS A 88 -2.16 -41.69 -24.74
C LYS A 88 -1.06 -40.77 -24.21
N GLU A 89 -0.88 -39.60 -24.81
CA GLU A 89 0.17 -38.63 -24.40
C GLU A 89 -0.13 -38.02 -23.02
N LEU A 90 -1.39 -37.74 -22.71
CA LEU A 90 -1.79 -37.25 -21.39
C LEU A 90 -1.48 -38.30 -20.31
N SER A 91 -1.76 -39.58 -20.59
CA SER A 91 -1.42 -40.68 -19.69
C SER A 91 0.08 -40.84 -19.50
N ALA A 92 0.89 -40.60 -20.54
CA ALA A 92 2.34 -40.59 -20.45
C ALA A 92 2.86 -39.41 -19.60
N LEU A 93 2.33 -38.20 -19.81
CA LEU A 93 2.65 -37.01 -19.03
C LEU A 93 2.46 -37.27 -17.53
N LEU A 94 1.32 -37.84 -17.13
CA LEU A 94 1.00 -38.10 -15.72
C LEU A 94 1.93 -39.11 -15.04
N ARG A 95 2.70 -39.90 -15.80
CA ARG A 95 3.67 -40.87 -15.26
C ARG A 95 5.05 -40.26 -15.05
N ILE A 96 5.31 -39.06 -15.56
CA ILE A 96 6.58 -38.37 -15.38
C ILE A 96 6.72 -37.95 -13.91
N LYS A 97 7.87 -38.22 -13.30
CA LYS A 97 8.13 -38.00 -11.86
C LYS A 97 7.85 -36.57 -11.38
N ASN A 98 8.09 -35.57 -12.24
CA ASN A 98 7.87 -34.15 -11.95
C ASN A 98 6.43 -33.67 -12.21
N VAL A 99 5.54 -34.57 -12.62
CA VAL A 99 4.12 -34.29 -12.80
C VAL A 99 3.36 -34.78 -11.57
N HIS A 100 2.49 -33.92 -11.06
CA HIS A 100 1.81 -34.14 -9.79
C HIS A 100 0.33 -33.85 -9.90
N SER A 101 -0.50 -34.84 -9.58
CA SER A 101 -1.96 -34.66 -9.53
C SER A 101 -2.43 -34.30 -8.13
N VAL A 102 -3.29 -33.30 -8.01
CA VAL A 102 -3.87 -32.86 -6.73
C VAL A 102 -5.36 -32.50 -6.88
N SER A 103 -6.11 -32.60 -5.78
CA SER A 103 -7.48 -32.07 -5.71
C SER A 103 -7.49 -30.54 -5.83
N SER A 104 -8.63 -29.98 -6.26
CA SER A 104 -8.82 -28.53 -6.29
C SER A 104 -8.51 -27.89 -4.93
N GLY A 105 -7.80 -26.76 -4.95
CA GLY A 105 -7.36 -26.05 -3.74
C GLY A 105 -6.06 -26.58 -3.08
N GLN A 106 -5.48 -27.70 -3.55
CA GLN A 106 -4.27 -28.28 -2.95
C GLN A 106 -2.95 -27.86 -3.62
N VAL A 107 -3.00 -27.01 -4.64
CA VAL A 107 -1.82 -26.56 -5.40
C VAL A 107 -0.78 -25.90 -4.48
N ALA A 108 -1.18 -24.96 -3.62
CA ALA A 108 -0.24 -24.24 -2.76
C ALA A 108 0.51 -25.17 -1.79
N SER A 109 -0.20 -26.11 -1.17
CA SER A 109 0.38 -27.14 -0.29
C SER A 109 1.34 -28.05 -1.07
N LYS A 110 0.98 -28.42 -2.30
CA LYS A 110 1.82 -29.25 -3.15
C LYS A 110 3.11 -28.54 -3.53
N LEU A 111 3.05 -27.28 -3.97
CA LEU A 111 4.23 -26.48 -4.27
C LEU A 111 5.17 -26.40 -3.06
N ALA A 112 4.63 -26.18 -1.86
CA ALA A 112 5.41 -26.17 -0.62
C ALA A 112 6.08 -27.53 -0.33
N SER A 113 5.39 -28.65 -0.54
CA SER A 113 5.96 -30.01 -0.37
C SER A 113 7.09 -30.34 -1.35
N LEU A 114 7.16 -29.60 -2.47
CA LEU A 114 8.23 -29.72 -3.46
C LEU A 114 9.44 -28.83 -3.11
N GLY A 115 9.43 -28.18 -1.94
CA GLY A 115 10.49 -27.27 -1.52
C GLY A 115 10.44 -25.92 -2.26
N LEU A 116 9.34 -25.61 -2.95
CA LEU A 116 9.17 -24.30 -3.56
C LEU A 116 8.67 -23.32 -2.51
N HIS A 117 9.24 -22.13 -2.52
CA HIS A 117 8.84 -21.04 -1.64
C HIS A 117 8.47 -19.79 -2.46
N PRO A 118 7.41 -19.06 -2.04
CA PRO A 118 7.09 -17.78 -2.64
C PRO A 118 8.24 -16.79 -2.40
N ARG A 119 8.48 -15.91 -3.38
CA ARG A 119 9.53 -14.90 -3.25
C ARG A 119 9.20 -13.84 -2.19
N VAL A 120 7.92 -13.53 -2.02
CA VAL A 120 7.39 -12.63 -0.99
C VAL A 120 6.23 -13.34 -0.29
N ALA A 121 6.41 -13.70 0.98
CA ALA A 121 5.38 -14.25 1.86
C ALA A 121 4.97 -13.22 2.91
N VAL A 122 3.79 -13.42 3.51
CA VAL A 122 3.26 -12.59 4.59
C VAL A 122 2.64 -13.43 5.69
N ALA A 123 2.78 -13.00 6.94
CA ALA A 123 2.05 -13.53 8.08
C ALA A 123 1.47 -12.37 8.88
N THR A 124 0.14 -12.21 8.85
CA THR A 124 -0.53 -10.98 9.28
C THR A 124 -1.87 -11.30 9.92
N ASN A 125 -2.41 -10.38 10.71
CA ASN A 125 -3.76 -10.46 11.26
C ASN A 125 -4.85 -9.90 10.31
N GLY A 126 -4.51 -9.60 9.05
CA GLY A 126 -5.41 -9.17 8.00
C GLY A 126 -5.11 -9.84 6.64
N THR A 127 -5.59 -9.21 5.57
CA THR A 127 -5.40 -9.70 4.19
C THR A 127 -4.40 -8.80 3.47
N TRP A 128 -3.19 -9.31 3.19
CA TRP A 128 -2.17 -8.56 2.42
C TRP A 128 -1.86 -9.21 1.08
N TYR A 129 -2.02 -8.45 0.00
CA TYR A 129 -1.65 -8.87 -1.35
C TYR A 129 -0.20 -8.47 -1.63
N THR A 130 0.56 -9.39 -2.23
CA THR A 130 1.97 -9.17 -2.53
C THR A 130 2.28 -9.34 -4.01
N GLY A 131 3.22 -8.53 -4.48
CA GLY A 131 3.77 -8.64 -5.83
C GLY A 131 5.28 -8.47 -5.80
N TRP A 132 5.96 -9.07 -6.77
CA TRP A 132 7.39 -8.89 -6.98
C TRP A 132 7.67 -8.39 -8.39
N ARG A 133 8.59 -7.43 -8.50
CA ARG A 133 9.18 -6.97 -9.76
C ARG A 133 10.66 -6.78 -9.54
N GLY A 134 11.49 -7.21 -10.48
CA GLY A 134 12.93 -7.04 -10.33
C GLY A 134 13.76 -7.81 -11.34
N THR A 135 15.07 -7.66 -11.18
CA THR A 135 16.14 -8.39 -11.82
C THR A 135 17.02 -9.01 -10.73
N ASP A 136 18.12 -9.67 -11.08
CA ASP A 136 19.05 -10.21 -10.09
C ASP A 136 19.78 -9.13 -9.27
N ARG A 137 19.84 -7.89 -9.79
CA ARG A 137 20.55 -6.76 -9.14
C ARG A 137 19.64 -5.85 -8.32
N PHE A 138 18.33 -6.02 -8.46
CA PHE A 138 17.33 -5.14 -7.88
C PHE A 138 15.99 -5.85 -7.77
N GLY A 139 15.42 -5.87 -6.58
CA GLY A 139 14.10 -6.43 -6.33
C GLY A 139 13.16 -5.42 -5.69
N CYS A 140 11.87 -5.46 -6.04
CA CYS A 140 10.82 -4.69 -5.39
C CYS A 140 9.68 -5.61 -4.97
N ALA A 141 9.39 -5.59 -3.66
CA ALA A 141 8.17 -6.15 -3.09
C ALA A 141 7.11 -5.04 -2.99
N PHE A 142 5.95 -5.29 -3.57
CA PHE A 142 4.73 -4.51 -3.37
C PHE A 142 3.87 -5.22 -2.33
N VAL A 143 3.40 -4.50 -1.32
CA VAL A 143 2.55 -5.04 -0.25
C VAL A 143 1.35 -4.13 -0.09
N TYR A 144 0.16 -4.64 -0.40
CA TYR A 144 -1.10 -3.93 -0.28
C TYR A 144 -1.95 -4.55 0.83
N SER A 145 -2.35 -3.75 1.82
CA SER A 145 -3.22 -4.17 2.91
C SER A 145 -4.68 -3.93 2.53
N ASP A 146 -5.50 -4.96 2.57
CA ASP A 146 -6.87 -4.91 2.10
C ASP A 146 -7.83 -4.40 3.18
N LEU A 147 -8.60 -3.35 2.86
CA LEU A 147 -9.76 -2.77 3.57
C LEU A 147 -9.61 -2.37 5.05
N VAL A 148 -8.90 -3.13 5.88
CA VAL A 148 -8.81 -2.99 7.33
C VAL A 148 -7.35 -2.84 7.75
N ALA A 149 -7.11 -1.98 8.74
CA ALA A 149 -5.80 -1.82 9.34
C ALA A 149 -5.33 -3.15 9.96
N SER A 150 -4.10 -3.53 9.67
CA SER A 150 -3.54 -4.81 10.11
C SER A 150 -2.03 -4.71 10.27
N SER A 151 -1.46 -5.65 11.00
CA SER A 151 -0.04 -5.73 11.29
C SER A 151 0.45 -7.15 11.09
N GLY A 152 1.73 -7.28 10.75
CA GLY A 152 2.30 -8.57 10.41
C GLY A 152 3.73 -8.47 9.92
N THR A 153 4.22 -9.59 9.40
CA THR A 153 5.55 -9.71 8.84
C THR A 153 5.49 -9.94 7.33
N VAL A 154 6.41 -9.29 6.62
CA VAL A 154 6.73 -9.57 5.22
C VAL A 154 8.05 -10.33 5.20
N MET A 155 8.06 -11.47 4.52
CA MET A 155 9.20 -12.37 4.39
C MET A 155 9.63 -12.40 2.93
N VAL A 156 10.81 -11.87 2.63
CA VAL A 156 11.33 -11.76 1.26
C VAL A 156 12.57 -12.62 1.11
N SER A 157 12.56 -13.49 0.09
CA SER A 157 13.72 -14.31 -0.29
C SER A 157 14.77 -13.44 -0.99
N SER A 158 15.47 -12.63 -0.19
CA SER A 158 16.60 -11.77 -0.56
C SER A 158 17.39 -11.41 0.69
N THR A 159 18.71 -11.32 0.54
CA THR A 159 19.64 -10.80 1.57
C THR A 159 20.17 -9.41 1.24
N GLN A 160 19.78 -8.85 0.09
CA GLN A 160 20.18 -7.50 -0.30
C GLN A 160 19.58 -6.48 0.65
N LYS A 161 20.24 -5.31 0.79
CA LYS A 161 19.74 -4.30 1.74
C LYS A 161 18.33 -3.79 1.35
N PRO A 162 17.38 -3.76 2.31
CA PRO A 162 16.02 -3.29 2.09
C PRO A 162 15.88 -1.77 2.22
N TYR A 163 15.05 -1.16 1.37
CA TYR A 163 14.72 0.27 1.36
C TYR A 163 13.22 0.48 1.18
N TYR A 164 12.63 1.39 1.95
CA TYR A 164 11.29 1.88 1.65
C TYR A 164 11.35 2.86 0.48
N LEU A 165 10.54 2.62 -0.54
CA LEU A 165 10.25 3.58 -1.60
C LEU A 165 8.92 4.26 -1.27
N ASN A 166 8.94 5.58 -1.09
CA ASN A 166 7.73 6.36 -0.85
C ASN A 166 7.13 6.83 -2.18
N PRO A 167 6.00 6.26 -2.64
CA PRO A 167 5.40 6.66 -3.92
C PRO A 167 4.76 8.06 -3.88
N TRP A 168 4.49 8.61 -2.69
CA TRP A 168 3.88 9.93 -2.53
C TRP A 168 4.89 11.06 -2.59
N THR A 169 6.12 10.83 -2.11
CA THR A 169 7.17 11.85 -2.04
C THR A 169 8.36 11.59 -2.97
N GLY A 170 8.51 10.36 -3.49
CA GLY A 170 9.70 9.92 -4.23
C GLY A 170 10.90 9.59 -3.33
N GLU A 171 10.76 9.74 -2.00
CA GLU A 171 11.84 9.49 -1.06
C GLU A 171 12.22 8.00 -1.01
N VAL A 172 13.53 7.74 -0.92
CA VAL A 172 14.10 6.41 -0.69
C VAL A 172 14.84 6.43 0.63
N ARG A 173 14.44 5.56 1.56
CA ARG A 173 15.07 5.45 2.88
C ARG A 173 15.37 4.00 3.25
N PRO A 174 16.49 3.72 3.95
CA PRO A 174 16.80 2.36 4.37
C PRO A 174 15.72 1.83 5.33
N VAL A 175 15.42 0.54 5.23
CA VAL A 175 14.64 -0.13 6.27
C VAL A 175 15.57 -0.42 7.43
N LEU A 176 15.33 0.23 8.56
CA LEU A 176 16.18 0.12 9.75
C LEU A 176 15.76 -1.01 10.70
N ILE A 177 14.53 -1.51 10.55
CA ILE A 177 13.92 -2.51 11.42
C ILE A 177 13.60 -3.75 10.59
N TYR A 178 14.50 -4.73 10.64
CA TYR A 178 14.36 -5.99 9.93
C TYR A 178 15.33 -7.03 10.48
N GLN A 179 15.07 -8.29 10.16
CA GLN A 179 15.96 -9.42 10.46
C GLN A 179 16.28 -10.18 9.18
N VAL A 180 17.43 -10.86 9.16
CA VAL A 180 17.75 -11.83 8.12
C VAL A 180 17.84 -13.19 8.78
N ILE A 181 16.97 -14.12 8.39
CA ILE A 181 16.87 -15.48 8.93
C ILE A 181 16.99 -16.45 7.75
N ASN A 182 18.02 -17.30 7.74
CA ASN A 182 18.23 -18.32 6.70
C ASN A 182 18.10 -17.79 5.26
N GLY A 183 18.71 -16.64 4.97
CA GLY A 183 18.65 -16.01 3.63
C GLY A 183 17.34 -15.29 3.31
N THR A 184 16.42 -15.16 4.26
CA THR A 184 15.13 -14.44 4.12
C THR A 184 15.14 -13.17 4.95
N THR A 185 14.87 -12.04 4.33
CA THR A 185 14.66 -10.77 5.02
C THR A 185 13.23 -10.70 5.56
N VAL A 186 13.10 -10.47 6.88
CA VAL A 186 11.84 -10.39 7.61
C VAL A 186 11.63 -8.96 8.10
N ILE A 187 10.56 -8.32 7.65
CA ILE A 187 10.22 -6.92 7.95
C ILE A 187 8.87 -6.87 8.65
N LEU A 188 8.81 -6.21 9.80
CA LEU A 188 7.56 -5.96 10.51
C LEU A 188 6.89 -4.72 9.93
N LEU A 189 5.61 -4.82 9.60
CA LEU A 189 4.80 -3.70 9.11
C LEU A 189 3.49 -3.58 9.90
N SER A 190 3.04 -2.34 10.03
CA SER A 190 1.68 -1.98 10.41
C SER A 190 1.14 -1.11 9.27
N LEU A 191 0.05 -1.54 8.65
CA LEU A 191 -0.53 -0.90 7.47
C LEU A 191 -1.99 -0.55 7.72
N ALA A 192 -2.40 0.64 7.28
CA ALA A 192 -3.81 1.01 7.26
C ALA A 192 -4.57 0.21 6.18
N GLY A 193 -5.91 0.23 6.26
CA GLY A 193 -6.75 -0.32 5.20
C GLY A 193 -6.49 0.37 3.87
N ASN A 194 -6.35 -0.40 2.80
CA ASN A 194 -6.02 0.05 1.44
C ASN A 194 -4.63 0.68 1.29
N GLN A 195 -3.76 0.57 2.29
CA GLN A 195 -2.41 1.12 2.22
C GLN A 195 -1.49 0.23 1.38
N THR A 196 -0.62 0.86 0.58
CA THR A 196 0.46 0.17 -0.14
C THR A 196 1.82 0.55 0.41
N ARG A 197 2.68 -0.46 0.60
CA ARG A 197 4.10 -0.32 0.92
C ARG A 197 4.94 -0.89 -0.21
N VAL A 198 5.95 -0.14 -0.65
CA VAL A 198 6.92 -0.60 -1.64
C VAL A 198 8.29 -0.72 -0.97
N ILE A 199 8.89 -1.91 -1.09
CA ILE A 199 10.17 -2.23 -0.46
C ILE A 199 11.13 -2.70 -1.55
N ALA A 200 12.18 -1.92 -1.79
CA ALA A 200 13.27 -2.28 -2.69
C ALA A 200 14.35 -3.07 -1.95
N PHE A 201 15.06 -3.92 -2.68
CA PHE A 201 16.17 -4.76 -2.24
C PHE A 201 17.30 -4.55 -3.24
N SER A 202 18.39 -3.90 -2.81
CA SER A 202 19.56 -3.66 -3.66
C SER A 202 20.79 -3.23 -2.87
N ASP A 203 21.93 -3.81 -3.16
CA ASP A 203 23.22 -3.41 -2.57
C ASP A 203 23.82 -2.17 -3.27
N ASN A 204 23.27 -1.77 -4.43
CA ASN A 204 23.75 -0.62 -5.19
C ASN A 204 23.31 0.73 -4.60
N PHE A 205 22.22 0.76 -3.84
CA PHE A 205 21.73 2.00 -3.21
C PHE A 205 22.68 2.52 -2.14
N GLU A 206 23.49 1.66 -1.53
CA GLU A 206 24.49 2.07 -0.52
C GLU A 206 25.49 3.10 -1.04
N ARG A 207 25.75 3.12 -2.35
CA ARG A 207 26.66 4.10 -2.97
C ARG A 207 26.11 5.52 -2.93
N ARG A 208 24.81 5.70 -2.70
CA ARG A 208 24.11 7.00 -2.72
C ARG A 208 23.36 7.29 -1.43
N ILE A 209 22.97 6.26 -0.69
CA ILE A 209 22.17 6.34 0.52
C ILE A 209 22.94 5.63 1.63
N HIS A 210 23.34 6.38 2.65
CA HIS A 210 23.99 5.80 3.82
C HIS A 210 23.06 4.78 4.49
N THR A 211 23.64 3.73 5.06
CA THR A 211 22.91 2.67 5.76
C THR A 211 23.49 2.46 7.14
N ALA A 212 22.66 2.03 8.10
CA ALA A 212 23.14 1.62 9.42
C ALA A 212 24.03 0.38 9.33
N LYS A 213 24.97 0.25 10.28
CA LYS A 213 25.84 -0.94 10.43
C LYS A 213 25.09 -2.17 10.94
N TYR A 214 24.01 -1.94 11.68
CA TYR A 214 23.16 -2.95 12.30
C TYR A 214 21.71 -2.55 12.12
N SER A 215 20.79 -3.51 12.19
CA SER A 215 19.34 -3.28 12.17
C SER A 215 18.75 -3.47 13.56
N VAL A 216 17.52 -2.98 13.76
CA VAL A 216 16.73 -3.30 14.95
C VAL A 216 15.88 -4.54 14.67
N LYS A 217 15.94 -5.55 15.55
CA LYS A 217 15.24 -6.82 15.37
C LYS A 217 13.75 -6.71 15.67
N SER A 218 13.40 -5.96 16.71
CA SER A 218 12.03 -5.76 17.18
C SER A 218 11.92 -4.39 17.86
N LEU A 219 10.73 -3.79 17.76
CA LEU A 219 10.42 -2.54 18.42
C LEU A 219 9.19 -2.69 19.32
N PRO A 220 9.17 -2.01 20.47
CA PRO A 220 7.95 -1.84 21.23
C PRO A 220 6.97 -0.93 20.48
N ALA A 221 5.69 -1.06 20.78
CA ALA A 221 4.61 -0.33 20.10
C ALA A 221 4.70 1.21 20.23
N ASN A 222 5.46 1.72 21.20
CA ASN A 222 5.65 3.16 21.40
C ASN A 222 6.73 3.77 20.51
N VAL A 223 7.31 3.03 19.57
CA VAL A 223 8.22 3.57 18.54
C VAL A 223 7.45 3.68 17.22
N ILE A 224 7.26 4.92 16.75
CA ILE A 224 6.42 5.22 15.58
C ILE A 224 7.23 5.38 14.29
N GLY A 225 8.55 5.39 14.39
CA GLY A 225 9.46 5.63 13.27
C GLY A 225 10.91 5.44 13.67
N ALA A 226 11.77 5.42 12.65
CA ALA A 226 13.20 5.39 12.82
C ALA A 226 13.86 6.10 11.64
N ASP A 227 14.88 6.89 11.94
CA ASP A 227 15.71 7.58 10.96
C ASP A 227 17.19 7.20 11.12
N LEU A 228 17.98 7.54 10.11
CA LEU A 228 19.42 7.34 10.13
C LEU A 228 20.11 8.68 10.41
N ALA A 229 20.91 8.73 11.47
CA ALA A 229 21.78 9.86 11.76
C ALA A 229 22.95 9.94 10.76
N ALA A 230 23.57 11.12 10.67
CA ALA A 230 24.69 11.36 9.74
C ALA A 230 25.92 10.47 10.03
N ASP A 231 26.09 10.01 11.27
CA ASP A 231 27.15 9.09 11.70
C ASP A 231 26.81 7.60 11.46
N GLY A 232 25.61 7.32 10.93
CA GLY A 232 25.12 5.97 10.64
C GLY A 232 24.41 5.30 11.82
N ASP A 233 24.18 6.01 12.93
CA ASP A 233 23.38 5.50 14.04
C ASP A 233 21.87 5.52 13.72
N ILE A 234 21.13 4.57 14.28
CA ILE A 234 19.67 4.53 14.17
C ILE A 234 19.06 5.42 15.25
N LEU A 235 18.23 6.38 14.84
CA LEU A 235 17.43 7.23 15.72
C LEU A 235 16.02 6.68 15.79
N LEU A 236 15.60 6.17 16.94
CA LEU A 236 14.24 5.69 17.15
C LEU A 236 13.34 6.82 17.65
N HIS A 237 12.19 7.01 16.99
CA HIS A 237 11.20 8.03 17.35
C HIS A 237 10.23 7.44 18.38
N ALA A 238 10.54 7.62 19.65
CA ALA A 238 9.75 7.09 20.75
C ALA A 238 8.69 8.10 21.23
N VAL A 239 7.43 7.69 21.25
CA VAL A 239 6.30 8.46 21.80
C VAL A 239 6.06 8.12 23.27
N HIS A 240 5.23 8.92 23.93
CA HIS A 240 4.88 8.74 25.34
C HIS A 240 4.49 7.28 25.66
N SER A 241 5.14 6.73 26.68
CA SER A 241 4.83 5.43 27.25
C SER A 241 4.98 5.51 28.76
N PRO A 242 4.04 4.97 29.56
CA PRO A 242 4.19 4.91 31.01
C PRO A 242 5.28 3.93 31.45
N TYR A 243 5.74 3.05 30.55
CA TYR A 243 6.76 2.05 30.81
C TYR A 243 8.03 2.31 30.01
N VAL A 244 9.17 1.90 30.59
CA VAL A 244 10.45 1.81 29.90
C VAL A 244 10.48 0.49 29.15
N HIS A 245 10.72 0.55 27.84
CA HIS A 245 10.78 -0.63 26.99
C HIS A 245 12.23 -1.02 26.68
N LYS A 246 12.41 -2.19 26.06
CA LYS A 246 13.69 -2.62 25.53
C LYS A 246 13.57 -2.89 24.04
N ALA A 247 14.65 -2.65 23.30
CA ALA A 247 14.80 -3.06 21.91
C ALA A 247 16.10 -3.83 21.72
N GLU A 248 16.08 -4.83 20.84
CA GLU A 248 17.23 -5.66 20.52
C GLU A 248 17.78 -5.31 19.13
N LEU A 249 19.10 -5.19 19.03
CA LEU A 249 19.82 -4.92 17.80
C LEU A 249 20.31 -6.22 17.15
N SER A 250 20.56 -6.19 15.85
CA SER A 250 21.08 -7.34 15.10
C SER A 250 22.45 -7.82 15.59
N ASN A 251 23.21 -6.96 16.27
CA ASN A 251 24.50 -7.28 16.89
C ASN A 251 24.38 -7.93 18.30
N GLY A 252 23.16 -8.23 18.77
CA GLY A 252 22.90 -8.87 20.07
C GLY A 252 22.84 -7.90 21.26
N ARG A 253 23.09 -6.60 21.06
CA ARG A 253 22.92 -5.60 22.12
C ARG A 253 21.44 -5.33 22.38
N THR A 254 21.14 -5.01 23.63
CA THR A 254 19.82 -4.55 24.07
C THR A 254 19.92 -3.12 24.57
N MET A 255 19.02 -2.26 24.12
CA MET A 255 18.93 -0.87 24.55
C MET A 255 17.66 -0.59 25.35
N SER A 256 17.70 0.44 26.20
CA SER A 256 16.55 0.93 26.95
C SER A 256 15.87 2.08 26.21
N LEU A 257 14.55 1.99 26.08
CA LEU A 257 13.69 2.99 25.43
C LEU A 257 12.84 3.68 26.50
N ASN A 258 13.37 4.77 27.06
CA ASN A 258 12.66 5.59 28.03
C ASN A 258 11.99 6.79 27.37
N ALA A 259 10.65 6.73 27.29
CA ALA A 259 9.80 7.80 26.76
C ALA A 259 8.73 8.27 27.76
N THR A 260 8.94 8.05 29.07
CA THR A 260 7.95 8.42 30.12
C THR A 260 7.73 9.92 30.22
N ASN A 261 8.78 10.71 29.94
CA ASN A 261 8.76 12.16 29.99
C ASN A 261 8.32 12.82 28.66
N VAL A 262 8.11 12.05 27.60
CA VAL A 262 7.59 12.58 26.34
C VAL A 262 6.13 13.01 26.57
N PRO A 263 5.69 14.20 26.14
CA PRO A 263 4.29 14.60 26.26
C PRO A 263 3.37 13.66 25.48
N LYS A 264 2.15 13.48 25.99
CA LYS A 264 1.09 12.77 25.28
C LYS A 264 0.74 13.48 23.97
N ALA A 265 0.20 12.71 23.03
CA ALA A 265 -0.39 13.25 21.81
C ALA A 265 -1.49 14.27 22.14
N MET A 266 -1.61 15.30 21.31
CA MET A 266 -2.57 16.39 21.48
C MET A 266 -3.43 16.56 20.23
N GLN A 267 -4.74 16.55 20.42
CA GLN A 267 -5.70 16.86 19.36
C GLN A 267 -5.77 18.38 19.16
N LEU A 268 -5.76 18.81 17.90
CA LEU A 268 -5.95 20.20 17.52
C LEU A 268 -7.43 20.56 17.48
N SER A 269 -7.78 21.72 18.02
CA SER A 269 -9.14 22.26 18.10
C SER A 269 -9.19 23.71 17.63
N ASN A 270 -10.34 24.38 17.80
CA ASN A 270 -10.54 25.80 17.44
C ASN A 270 -10.20 26.09 15.98
N TRP A 271 -10.83 25.34 15.08
CA TRP A 271 -10.55 25.43 13.66
C TRP A 271 -11.37 26.56 13.03
N ASN A 272 -10.69 27.44 12.29
CA ASN A 272 -11.34 28.38 11.40
C ASN A 272 -11.29 27.84 9.97
N LEU A 273 -12.46 27.66 9.35
CA LEU A 273 -12.62 27.23 7.97
C LEU A 273 -12.98 28.43 7.09
N THR A 274 -12.14 28.73 6.09
CA THR A 274 -12.58 29.50 4.91
C THR A 274 -12.95 28.51 3.81
N ALA A 275 -14.23 28.44 3.45
CA ALA A 275 -14.71 27.61 2.34
C ALA A 275 -14.84 28.48 1.09
N GLU A 276 -14.04 28.17 0.07
CA GLU A 276 -14.15 28.71 -1.30
C GLU A 276 -15.17 27.87 -2.07
N HIS A 277 -16.32 28.46 -2.34
CA HIS A 277 -17.43 27.88 -3.11
C HIS A 277 -17.11 27.95 -4.59
N TRP A 278 -17.37 26.87 -5.31
CA TRP A 278 -17.22 26.78 -6.76
C TRP A 278 -18.59 26.52 -7.37
N GLU A 279 -19.09 27.50 -8.12
CA GLU A 279 -20.40 27.45 -8.75
C GLU A 279 -20.25 27.52 -10.27
N ALA A 280 -21.27 27.03 -10.98
CA ALA A 280 -21.32 27.11 -12.42
C ALA A 280 -21.45 28.59 -12.87
N PRO A 281 -20.83 28.96 -14.00
CA PRO A 281 -21.04 30.26 -14.61
C PRO A 281 -22.50 30.45 -15.03
N SER A 282 -22.87 31.71 -15.29
CA SER A 282 -24.22 32.05 -15.78
C SER A 282 -24.58 31.31 -17.06
N ASN A 283 -23.63 31.19 -17.99
CA ASN A 283 -23.74 30.36 -19.19
C ASN A 283 -23.06 29.00 -18.99
N VAL A 284 -23.81 28.02 -18.49
CA VAL A 284 -23.34 26.66 -18.24
C VAL A 284 -22.95 25.89 -19.51
N SER A 285 -23.38 26.36 -20.68
CA SER A 285 -23.07 25.73 -21.97
C SER A 285 -21.74 26.22 -22.57
N ASP A 286 -21.18 27.30 -22.06
CA ASP A 286 -19.87 27.79 -22.46
C ASP A 286 -18.76 27.11 -21.63
N ALA A 287 -18.10 26.13 -22.23
CA ALA A 287 -17.02 25.38 -21.58
C ALA A 287 -15.76 26.21 -21.31
N SER A 288 -15.63 27.42 -21.86
CA SER A 288 -14.50 28.32 -21.61
C SER A 288 -14.70 29.19 -20.37
N SER A 289 -15.94 29.32 -19.89
CA SER A 289 -16.27 30.13 -18.73
C SER A 289 -15.77 29.49 -17.43
N PRO A 290 -14.96 30.20 -16.61
CA PRO A 290 -14.48 29.67 -15.33
C PRO A 290 -15.63 29.56 -14.32
N PRO A 291 -15.47 28.72 -13.28
CA PRO A 291 -16.45 28.67 -12.20
C PRO A 291 -16.50 30.00 -11.44
N VAL A 292 -17.69 30.38 -11.01
CA VAL A 292 -17.90 31.54 -10.13
C VAL A 292 -17.46 31.14 -8.72
N LYS A 293 -16.58 31.94 -8.12
CA LYS A 293 -15.98 31.64 -6.82
C LYS A 293 -16.30 32.72 -5.80
N HIS A 294 -16.62 32.29 -4.59
CA HIS A 294 -16.80 33.18 -3.45
C HIS A 294 -16.48 32.44 -2.14
N ASN A 295 -16.23 33.19 -1.06
CA ASN A 295 -15.80 32.60 0.21
C ASN A 295 -16.83 32.79 1.32
N THR A 296 -16.90 31.80 2.21
CA THR A 296 -17.59 31.89 3.50
C THR A 296 -16.66 31.44 4.62
N THR A 297 -16.85 31.95 5.83
CA THR A 297 -15.99 31.62 6.98
C THR A 297 -16.82 30.98 8.10
N HIS A 298 -16.27 29.93 8.72
CA HIS A 298 -16.95 29.12 9.74
C HIS A 298 -16.00 28.81 10.89
N GLN A 299 -16.43 29.02 12.13
CA GLN A 299 -15.73 28.55 13.31
C GLN A 299 -16.21 27.14 13.66
N LEU A 300 -15.27 26.23 13.91
CA LEU A 300 -15.55 24.82 14.13
C LEU A 300 -14.95 24.36 15.45
N ASP A 301 -15.82 23.93 16.37
CA ASP A 301 -15.42 23.27 17.61
C ASP A 301 -14.81 21.89 17.34
N ALA A 302 -15.33 21.20 16.33
CA ALA A 302 -14.85 19.91 15.85
C ALA A 302 -14.88 19.84 14.32
N LEU A 303 -13.95 19.09 13.74
CA LEU A 303 -13.87 18.88 12.30
C LEU A 303 -14.98 17.91 11.86
N THR A 304 -15.91 18.42 11.05
CA THR A 304 -17.09 17.70 10.57
C THR A 304 -17.26 17.88 9.06
N SER A 305 -18.09 17.02 8.47
CA SER A 305 -18.42 17.10 7.05
C SER A 305 -19.09 18.44 6.73
N TRP A 306 -18.82 19.00 5.56
CA TRP A 306 -19.50 20.20 5.06
C TRP A 306 -21.02 20.03 4.99
N THR A 307 -21.49 18.78 4.82
CA THR A 307 -22.92 18.44 4.85
C THR A 307 -23.58 18.72 6.20
N SER A 308 -22.80 18.90 7.26
CA SER A 308 -23.26 19.20 8.63
C SER A 308 -22.99 20.65 9.03
N ILE A 309 -22.37 21.46 8.16
CA ILE A 309 -22.08 22.87 8.41
C ILE A 309 -23.17 23.71 7.73
N PRO A 310 -23.94 24.52 8.48
CA PRO A 310 -24.93 25.42 7.90
C PRO A 310 -24.34 26.29 6.80
N GLY A 311 -24.99 26.31 5.63
CA GLY A 311 -24.52 27.05 4.46
C GLY A 311 -23.53 26.30 3.56
N LEU A 312 -23.03 25.12 3.94
CA LEU A 312 -22.11 24.31 3.11
C LEU A 312 -22.70 22.99 2.59
N VAL A 313 -23.96 22.67 2.92
CA VAL A 313 -24.61 21.40 2.57
C VAL A 313 -24.61 21.10 1.06
N ASN A 314 -24.70 22.15 0.25
CA ASN A 314 -24.77 22.10 -1.21
C ASN A 314 -23.52 22.66 -1.88
N THR A 315 -22.43 22.77 -1.13
CA THR A 315 -21.22 23.42 -1.61
C THR A 315 -20.20 22.40 -2.08
N SER A 316 -19.53 22.75 -3.17
CA SER A 316 -18.30 22.11 -3.61
C SER A 316 -17.23 23.19 -3.81
N GLY A 317 -15.97 22.84 -3.59
CA GLY A 317 -14.83 23.73 -3.81
C GLY A 317 -13.64 23.37 -2.94
N VAL A 318 -13.03 24.37 -2.30
CA VAL A 318 -11.78 24.22 -1.52
C VAL A 318 -11.97 24.74 -0.09
N GLY A 319 -11.60 23.92 0.90
CA GLY A 319 -11.59 24.28 2.31
C GLY A 319 -10.19 24.61 2.79
N TYR A 320 -10.03 25.79 3.38
CA TYR A 320 -8.81 26.25 4.05
C TYR A 320 -9.06 26.25 5.56
N TYR A 321 -8.52 25.26 6.25
CA TYR A 321 -8.68 25.05 7.68
C TYR A 321 -7.44 25.54 8.41
N THR A 322 -7.61 26.50 9.32
CA THR A 322 -6.50 27.05 10.11
C THR A 322 -6.71 26.84 11.60
N THR A 323 -5.64 26.50 12.30
CA THR A 323 -5.59 26.48 13.77
C THR A 323 -4.17 26.78 14.25
N THR A 324 -3.99 26.93 15.55
CA THR A 324 -2.69 27.19 16.17
C THR A 324 -2.47 26.33 17.40
N PHE A 325 -1.20 26.06 17.73
CA PHE A 325 -0.82 25.36 18.94
C PHE A 325 0.55 25.80 19.45
N ASN A 326 0.83 25.57 20.74
CA ASN A 326 2.10 25.94 21.35
C ASN A 326 3.10 24.78 21.36
N TRP A 327 4.36 25.07 20.99
CA TRP A 327 5.47 24.13 20.97
C TRP A 327 6.71 24.65 21.74
N PRO A 328 7.49 23.80 22.43
CA PRO A 328 7.08 22.46 22.84
C PRO A 328 5.90 22.54 23.84
N PRO A 329 5.17 21.44 24.04
CA PRO A 329 4.05 21.40 24.97
C PRO A 329 4.52 21.82 26.37
N ALA A 330 3.67 22.48 27.17
CA ALA A 330 4.11 23.11 28.44
C ALA A 330 4.91 22.17 29.36
N ARG A 331 4.53 20.88 29.44
CA ARG A 331 5.23 19.85 30.24
C ARG A 331 6.63 19.46 29.71
N ALA A 332 6.94 19.74 28.44
CA ALA A 332 8.25 19.44 27.83
C ALA A 332 9.25 20.60 27.91
N LYS A 333 8.78 21.85 28.10
CA LYS A 333 9.65 23.04 28.16
C LYS A 333 10.69 22.96 29.27
N SER A 334 10.41 22.27 30.37
CA SER A 334 11.29 22.20 31.54
C SER A 334 12.36 21.09 31.48
N ASN A 335 12.17 20.04 30.66
CA ASN A 335 12.93 18.78 30.81
C ASN A 335 13.70 18.34 29.54
N GLY A 336 13.69 19.12 28.46
CA GLY A 336 14.35 18.73 27.19
C GLY A 336 13.83 17.39 26.62
N ALA A 337 12.58 17.05 26.93
CA ALA A 337 12.04 15.69 26.78
C ALA A 337 11.48 15.38 25.39
N VAL A 338 11.63 16.29 24.42
CA VAL A 338 11.02 16.19 23.09
C VAL A 338 12.02 16.59 22.02
N SER A 339 12.14 15.76 20.99
CA SER A 339 13.00 16.02 19.83
C SER A 339 12.21 16.58 18.66
N GLY A 340 10.93 16.23 18.57
CA GLY A 340 10.11 16.52 17.41
C GLY A 340 8.66 16.10 17.57
N ALA A 341 7.86 16.27 16.53
CA ALA A 341 6.50 15.76 16.48
C ALA A 341 6.07 15.36 15.07
N CYS A 342 5.19 14.36 15.00
CA CYS A 342 4.43 14.05 13.79
C CYS A 342 3.07 14.72 13.84
N ILE A 343 2.53 15.14 12.70
CA ILE A 343 1.10 15.40 12.54
C ILE A 343 0.43 14.14 11.99
N SER A 344 -0.76 13.82 12.51
CA SER A 344 -1.56 12.66 12.12
C SER A 344 -3.01 13.08 11.85
N PHE A 345 -3.59 12.55 10.78
CA PHE A 345 -4.99 12.76 10.40
C PHE A 345 -5.74 11.43 10.51
N SER A 346 -6.81 11.40 11.30
CA SER A 346 -7.55 10.14 11.52
C SER A 346 -8.30 9.67 10.27
N LYS A 347 -8.69 10.60 9.40
CA LYS A 347 -9.43 10.31 8.17
C LYS A 347 -9.17 11.40 7.13
N VAL A 348 -8.92 10.99 5.88
CA VAL A 348 -8.84 11.89 4.72
C VAL A 348 -9.82 11.39 3.68
N LEU A 349 -10.78 12.24 3.29
CA LEU A 349 -11.83 11.83 2.35
C LEU A 349 -11.38 11.87 0.89
N HIS A 350 -10.65 12.92 0.51
CA HIS A 350 -10.38 13.22 -0.91
C HIS A 350 -8.93 13.65 -1.14
N THR A 351 -8.54 14.81 -0.63
CA THR A 351 -7.21 15.41 -0.84
C THR A 351 -6.70 16.04 0.43
N LEU A 352 -5.39 16.13 0.58
CA LEU A 352 -4.76 16.77 1.74
C LEU A 352 -3.51 17.54 1.31
N ARG A 353 -3.44 18.83 1.68
CA ARG A 353 -2.20 19.60 1.72
C ARG A 353 -2.05 20.24 3.08
N VAL A 354 -0.85 20.19 3.64
CA VAL A 354 -0.57 20.71 4.98
C VAL A 354 0.56 21.73 4.89
N VAL A 355 0.37 22.85 5.57
CA VAL A 355 1.35 23.92 5.69
C VAL A 355 1.54 24.21 7.18
N VAL A 356 2.78 24.19 7.63
CA VAL A 356 3.17 24.48 9.02
C VAL A 356 4.05 25.72 9.00
N ASN A 357 3.64 26.78 9.73
CA ASN A 357 4.35 28.06 9.76
C ASN A 357 4.73 28.61 8.37
N GLY A 358 3.81 28.51 7.41
CA GLY A 358 3.99 28.97 6.02
C GLY A 358 4.83 28.05 5.13
N LYS A 359 5.34 26.93 5.64
CA LYS A 359 6.12 25.95 4.86
C LYS A 359 5.29 24.71 4.54
N MET A 360 5.30 24.31 3.27
CA MET A 360 4.56 23.14 2.80
C MET A 360 5.21 21.85 3.30
N VAL A 361 4.40 20.99 3.91
CA VAL A 361 4.79 19.62 4.29
C VAL A 361 4.70 18.73 3.03
N PRO A 362 5.61 17.75 2.84
CA PRO A 362 5.54 16.82 1.73
C PRO A 362 4.18 16.10 1.64
N PRO A 363 3.78 15.64 0.44
CA PRO A 363 2.57 14.86 0.26
C PRO A 363 2.54 13.63 1.18
N MET A 364 1.38 13.36 1.76
CA MET A 364 1.17 12.23 2.66
C MET A 364 0.40 11.12 1.96
N ASP A 365 0.58 9.89 2.45
CA ASP A 365 -0.28 8.77 2.11
C ASP A 365 -1.69 9.00 2.67
N LEU A 366 -2.69 9.18 1.80
CA LEU A 366 -4.05 9.49 2.23
C LEU A 366 -4.71 8.36 3.02
N THR A 367 -4.23 7.12 2.89
CA THR A 367 -4.73 5.97 3.67
C THR A 367 -4.17 5.93 5.09
N ASN A 368 -3.04 6.61 5.32
CA ASN A 368 -2.38 6.71 6.62
C ASN A 368 -1.65 8.06 6.73
N ALA A 369 -2.41 9.15 6.75
CA ALA A 369 -1.89 10.50 6.60
C ALA A 369 -1.13 10.94 7.86
N ASN A 370 0.18 10.74 7.82
CA ASN A 370 1.13 11.13 8.87
C ASN A 370 2.37 11.73 8.23
N ALA A 371 2.94 12.76 8.86
CA ALA A 371 4.27 13.25 8.51
C ALA A 371 5.01 13.78 9.74
N ASP A 372 6.33 13.68 9.70
CA ASP A 372 7.19 14.44 10.61
C ASP A 372 7.10 15.93 10.26
N ILE A 373 6.70 16.73 11.24
CA ILE A 373 6.63 18.18 11.10
C ILE A 373 7.74 18.91 11.86
N SER A 374 8.64 18.18 12.52
CA SER A 374 9.73 18.72 13.33
C SER A 374 10.55 19.81 12.62
N PRO A 375 10.91 19.68 11.33
CA PRO A 375 11.66 20.72 10.60
C PRO A 375 10.91 22.06 10.43
N TYR A 376 9.60 22.07 10.64
CA TYR A 376 8.74 23.25 10.46
C TYR A 376 8.33 23.91 11.78
N LEU A 377 8.59 23.26 12.91
CA LEU A 377 8.20 23.74 14.23
C LEU A 377 9.08 24.91 14.70
N ARG A 378 8.49 25.81 15.49
CA ARG A 378 9.21 26.88 16.21
C ARG A 378 8.77 26.92 17.66
N SER A 379 9.60 27.51 18.52
CA SER A 379 9.22 27.75 19.92
C SER A 379 8.07 28.75 20.01
N GLY A 380 7.12 28.50 20.91
CA GLY A 380 5.90 29.28 21.06
C GLY A 380 4.81 28.87 20.08
N ASN A 381 4.12 29.87 19.52
CA ASN A 381 2.92 29.65 18.72
C ASN A 381 3.24 29.17 17.30
N ASN A 382 2.62 28.06 16.89
CA ASN A 382 2.74 27.44 15.57
C ASN A 382 1.40 27.48 14.86
N THR A 383 1.40 27.81 13.57
CA THR A 383 0.20 27.86 12.74
C THR A 383 0.12 26.62 11.84
N ILE A 384 -1.04 25.99 11.81
CA ILE A 384 -1.37 24.89 10.90
C ILE A 384 -2.40 25.40 9.89
N LEU A 385 -2.13 25.21 8.61
CA LEU A 385 -3.10 25.35 7.52
C LEU A 385 -3.25 24.00 6.82
N VAL A 386 -4.47 23.51 6.75
CA VAL A 386 -4.84 22.30 6.01
C VAL A 386 -5.76 22.72 4.87
N VAL A 387 -5.39 22.33 3.65
CA VAL A 387 -6.17 22.61 2.44
C VAL A 387 -6.71 21.30 1.89
N VAL A 388 -8.03 21.23 1.72
CA VAL A 388 -8.74 20.07 1.18
C VAL A 388 -9.68 20.52 0.08
N SER A 389 -9.80 19.73 -0.99
CA SER A 389 -10.80 19.90 -2.04
C SER A 389 -11.94 18.90 -1.85
N THR A 390 -13.13 19.31 -2.26
CA THR A 390 -14.32 18.45 -2.26
C THR A 390 -14.65 18.00 -3.68
N PRO A 391 -15.28 16.82 -3.87
CA PRO A 391 -15.92 16.49 -5.13
C PRO A 391 -16.99 17.52 -5.50
N TRP A 392 -17.24 17.67 -6.79
CA TRP A 392 -18.26 18.56 -7.34
C TRP A 392 -19.71 18.14 -7.06
N TRP A 393 -19.91 16.93 -6.55
CA TRP A 393 -21.23 16.31 -6.42
C TRP A 393 -22.24 17.14 -5.62
N ASN A 394 -21.82 17.70 -4.48
CA ASN A 394 -22.71 18.43 -3.58
C ASN A 394 -23.28 19.70 -4.21
N TYR A 395 -22.50 20.37 -5.06
CA TYR A 395 -22.99 21.49 -5.87
C TYR A 395 -23.76 21.02 -7.11
N LEU A 396 -23.20 20.12 -7.92
CA LEU A 396 -23.80 19.71 -9.19
C LEU A 396 -25.20 19.13 -9.04
N ARG A 397 -25.49 18.45 -7.93
CA ARG A 397 -26.84 17.93 -7.64
C ARG A 397 -27.91 19.02 -7.60
N THR A 398 -27.55 20.26 -7.23
CA THR A 398 -28.48 21.40 -7.15
C THR A 398 -28.87 21.96 -8.51
N ILE A 399 -28.02 21.76 -9.51
CA ILE A 399 -28.23 22.22 -10.89
C ILE A 399 -28.39 21.05 -11.86
N ILE A 400 -28.55 19.82 -11.36
CA ILE A 400 -28.52 18.58 -12.16
C ILE A 400 -29.52 18.57 -13.31
N THR A 401 -30.65 19.27 -13.15
CA THR A 401 -31.70 19.41 -14.18
C THR A 401 -31.33 20.38 -15.30
N LYS A 402 -30.34 21.26 -15.09
CA LYS A 402 -29.77 22.18 -16.08
C LYS A 402 -28.58 21.58 -16.83
N LEU A 403 -28.03 20.49 -16.32
CA LEU A 403 -26.88 19.82 -16.94
C LEU A 403 -27.34 18.96 -18.10
N SER A 404 -26.55 18.93 -19.18
CA SER A 404 -26.74 18.02 -20.29
C SER A 404 -25.39 17.61 -20.87
N SER A 405 -25.34 16.44 -21.50
CA SER A 405 -24.18 15.97 -22.27
C SER A 405 -24.69 15.39 -23.58
N GLY A 406 -24.18 15.89 -24.71
CA GLY A 406 -24.67 15.50 -26.04
C GLY A 406 -26.16 15.79 -26.25
N GLY A 407 -26.71 16.83 -25.62
CA GLY A 407 -28.14 17.17 -25.68
C GLY A 407 -29.06 16.30 -24.81
N ALA A 408 -28.51 15.29 -24.11
CA ALA A 408 -29.27 14.44 -23.21
C ALA A 408 -29.05 14.83 -21.74
N ILE A 409 -30.07 14.62 -20.90
CA ILE A 409 -29.91 14.74 -19.44
C ILE A 409 -28.93 13.67 -18.92
N PRO A 410 -28.24 13.88 -17.78
CA PRO A 410 -27.26 12.93 -17.26
C PRO A 410 -27.84 11.52 -17.09
N VAL A 411 -27.08 10.48 -17.47
CA VAL A 411 -27.50 9.06 -17.38
C VAL A 411 -28.02 8.70 -15.99
N LEU A 412 -27.38 9.23 -14.94
CA LEU A 412 -27.81 9.03 -13.56
C LEU A 412 -29.26 9.48 -13.32
N VAL A 413 -29.67 10.61 -13.91
CA VAL A 413 -31.04 11.13 -13.80
C VAL A 413 -32.01 10.25 -14.61
N GLN A 414 -31.59 9.76 -15.78
CA GLN A 414 -32.40 8.83 -16.58
C GLN A 414 -32.66 7.53 -15.83
N LEU A 415 -31.61 6.94 -15.25
CA LEU A 415 -31.71 5.71 -14.46
C LEU A 415 -32.57 5.90 -13.22
N ALA A 416 -32.35 6.98 -12.46
CA ALA A 416 -33.15 7.31 -11.29
C ALA A 416 -34.65 7.41 -11.63
N ARG A 417 -34.99 8.09 -12.74
CA ARG A 417 -36.38 8.16 -13.24
C ARG A 417 -36.92 6.80 -13.66
N GLY A 418 -36.14 6.02 -14.41
CA GLY A 418 -36.56 4.69 -14.88
C GLY A 418 -36.79 3.68 -13.75
N LEU A 419 -36.06 3.81 -12.64
CA LEU A 419 -36.19 2.97 -11.46
C LEU A 419 -37.12 3.54 -10.39
N ASN A 420 -37.75 4.70 -10.64
CA ASN A 420 -38.55 5.44 -9.65
C ASN A 420 -37.79 5.71 -8.33
N GLN A 421 -36.51 6.07 -8.44
CA GLN A 421 -35.61 6.39 -7.33
C GLN A 421 -35.18 7.85 -7.37
N SER A 422 -34.79 8.40 -6.23
CA SER A 422 -34.12 9.69 -6.15
C SER A 422 -32.65 9.56 -6.55
N ILE A 423 -32.06 10.65 -7.05
CA ILE A 423 -30.61 10.73 -7.21
C ILE A 423 -29.93 10.65 -5.82
N PRO A 424 -28.67 10.20 -5.75
CA PRO A 424 -27.94 10.14 -4.49
C PRO A 424 -27.95 11.48 -3.73
N GLY A 425 -28.02 11.40 -2.40
CA GLY A 425 -27.98 12.58 -1.53
C GLY A 425 -26.60 13.26 -1.48
N PRO A 426 -26.42 14.26 -0.61
CA PRO A 426 -25.11 14.83 -0.30
C PRO A 426 -24.10 13.75 0.09
N SER A 427 -22.84 13.95 -0.31
CA SER A 427 -21.72 13.10 0.07
C SER A 427 -20.81 13.81 1.09
N GLU A 428 -20.21 13.04 1.98
CA GLU A 428 -19.28 13.52 2.99
C GLU A 428 -18.10 14.26 2.32
N SER A 429 -17.76 15.44 2.83
CA SER A 429 -16.69 16.26 2.24
C SER A 429 -16.09 17.24 3.26
N GLY A 430 -14.92 17.77 2.93
CA GLY A 430 -14.13 18.61 3.84
C GLY A 430 -13.14 17.82 4.67
N LEU A 431 -12.57 18.48 5.68
CA LEU A 431 -11.70 17.87 6.68
C LEU A 431 -12.55 17.37 7.84
N VAL A 432 -12.45 16.09 8.14
CA VAL A 432 -13.26 15.39 9.15
C VAL A 432 -12.39 14.63 10.13
N GLY A 433 -12.95 14.28 11.29
CA GLY A 433 -12.27 13.48 12.29
C GLY A 433 -11.28 14.29 13.13
N GLU A 434 -10.12 13.73 13.43
CA GLU A 434 -9.17 14.29 14.38
C GLU A 434 -7.85 14.57 13.69
N VAL A 435 -7.24 15.70 14.06
CA VAL A 435 -5.88 16.05 13.69
C VAL A 435 -5.06 16.13 14.96
N THR A 436 -4.03 15.31 15.04
CA THR A 436 -3.27 15.10 16.27
C THR A 436 -1.79 15.41 16.04
N ILE A 437 -1.20 16.18 16.96
CA ILE A 437 0.24 16.34 17.07
C ILE A 437 0.75 15.26 18.03
N ILE A 438 1.70 14.45 17.57
CA ILE A 438 2.26 13.31 18.30
C ILE A 438 3.74 13.63 18.59
N PRO A 439 4.05 14.13 19.81
CA PRO A 439 5.43 14.41 20.19
C PRO A 439 6.23 13.11 20.32
N PHE A 440 7.49 13.16 19.89
CA PHE A 440 8.44 12.06 20.05
C PHE A 440 9.79 12.55 20.55
N LYS A 441 10.56 11.61 21.08
CA LYS A 441 11.97 11.78 21.43
C LYS A 441 12.82 10.84 20.60
N ASN A 442 13.93 11.35 20.09
CA ASN A 442 14.94 10.55 19.41
C ASN A 442 15.78 9.81 20.43
N ILE A 443 15.83 8.49 20.32
CA ILE A 443 16.69 7.63 21.14
C ILE A 443 17.66 6.93 20.20
N ILE A 444 18.96 7.17 20.41
CA ILE A 444 20.03 6.56 19.62
C ILE A 444 20.12 5.07 19.98
N ALA A 445 20.08 4.21 18.98
CA ALA A 445 20.21 2.77 19.14
C ALA A 445 21.68 2.34 19.13
N LYS A 446 22.28 2.17 20.32
CA LYS A 446 23.70 1.81 20.53
C LYS A 446 23.89 0.58 21.42
#